data_AF-A0A973GN81-F1
#
_entry.id   AF-A0A973GN81-F1
#
_cell.length_a   1.000
_cell.length_b   1.000
_cell.length_c   1.000
_cell.angle_alpha   90.00
_cell.angle_beta   90.00
_cell.angle_gamma   90.00
#
_symmetry.space_group_name_H-M   'P 1'
#
loop_
_entity.id
_entity.type
_entity.pdbx_description
1 polymer ?
#
loop_
_entity_poly.entity_id
_entity_poly.type
_entity_poly.pdbx_seq_one_letter_code
_entity_poly.pdbx_strand_id
1 'polypeptide(L)' 'MDLEMTGLSASDDLILEVAAIVTDWEFKEVATYEGVIKNDLSFMKERMNLNSVFWNDCPDSRQVTDAIRCSKQVRT' A
#
# COMPACT_ATOMS: atom_id res chain seq x y z
N MET A 1 5.68 -9.28 -8.77
CA MET A 1 4.53 -8.47 -8.36
C MET A 1 4.48 -8.49 -6.86
N ASP A 2 4.15 -7.36 -6.26
CA ASP A 2 4.07 -7.17 -4.83
C ASP A 2 2.87 -6.29 -4.47
N LEU A 3 2.29 -6.50 -3.29
CA LEU A 3 1.07 -5.82 -2.84
C LEU A 3 1.21 -5.40 -1.38
N GLU A 4 0.87 -4.15 -1.10
CA GLU A 4 0.72 -3.66 0.27
C GLU A 4 -0.76 -3.59 0.63
N MET A 5 -1.10 -3.99 1.86
CA MET A 5 -2.48 -4.14 2.31
C MET A 5 -2.66 -3.66 3.76
N THR A 6 -3.90 -3.43 4.19
CA THR A 6 -4.19 -3.02 5.57
C THR A 6 -3.95 -4.12 6.62
N GLY A 7 -3.85 -5.37 6.19
CA GLY A 7 -3.72 -6.55 7.04
C GLY A 7 -3.63 -7.85 6.24
N LEU A 8 -3.78 -8.99 6.91
CA LEU A 8 -3.57 -10.33 6.35
C LEU A 8 -4.88 -11.07 6.00
N SER A 9 -6.06 -10.47 6.22
CA SER A 9 -7.35 -11.07 5.89
C SER A 9 -7.77 -10.69 4.47
N ALA A 10 -7.65 -11.61 3.52
CA ALA A 10 -7.97 -11.33 2.11
C ALA A 10 -9.45 -10.96 1.86
N SER A 11 -10.38 -11.36 2.75
CA SER A 11 -11.81 -11.03 2.62
C SER A 11 -12.15 -9.65 3.17
N ASP A 12 -11.36 -9.13 4.10
CA ASP A 12 -11.74 -7.96 4.89
C ASP A 12 -10.75 -6.79 4.78
N ASP A 13 -9.51 -7.06 4.39
CA ASP A 13 -8.45 -6.06 4.23
C ASP A 13 -8.40 -5.49 2.81
N LEU A 14 -7.91 -4.25 2.72
CA LEU A 14 -7.85 -3.49 1.48
C LEU A 14 -6.44 -3.46 0.94
N ILE A 15 -6.30 -3.48 -0.38
CA ILE A 15 -5.02 -3.23 -1.06
C ILE A 15 -4.76 -1.72 -1.05
N LEU A 16 -3.58 -1.32 -0.59
CA LEU A 16 -3.11 0.06 -0.50
C LEU A 16 -2.22 0.43 -1.69
N GLU A 17 -1.37 -0.51 -2.13
CA GLU A 17 -0.43 -0.32 -3.22
C GLU A 17 -0.25 -1.61 -4.03
N VAL A 18 0.08 -1.46 -5.31
CA VAL A 18 0.52 -2.54 -6.18
C VAL A 18 1.81 -2.14 -6.88
N ALA A 19 2.80 -3.04 -6.83
CA ALA A 19 4.05 -2.92 -7.58
C ALA A 19 4.24 -4.14 -8.49
N ALA A 20 4.65 -3.90 -9.73
CA ALA A 20 4.90 -4.94 -10.72
C ALA A 20 6.17 -4.64 -11.50
N ILE A 21 6.95 -5.69 -11.74
CA ILE A 21 8.14 -5.65 -12.59
C ILE A 21 7.94 -6.71 -13.66
N VAL A 22 8.10 -6.32 -14.91
CA VAL A 22 8.09 -7.19 -16.07
C VAL A 22 9.53 -7.47 -16.45
N THR A 23 9.88 -8.75 -16.59
CA THR A 23 11.23 -9.17 -17.00
C THR A 23 11.17 -9.99 -18.29
N ASP A 24 12.31 -10.08 -18.98
CA ASP A 24 12.52 -11.10 -20.00
C ASP A 24 12.95 -12.46 -19.37
N TRP A 25 13.28 -13.43 -20.22
CA TRP A 25 13.73 -14.76 -19.81
C TRP A 25 15.11 -14.79 -19.15
N GLU A 26 15.87 -13.69 -19.24
CA GLU A 26 17.19 -13.50 -18.61
C GLU A 26 17.07 -12.73 -17.29
N PHE A 27 15.85 -12.53 -16.79
CA PHE A 27 15.53 -11.72 -15.60
C PHE A 27 15.97 -10.26 -15.72
N LYS A 28 16.13 -9.75 -16.95
CA LYS A 28 16.37 -8.33 -17.16
C LYS A 28 15.05 -7.59 -17.08
N GLU A 29 15.02 -6.50 -16.32
CA GLU A 29 13.85 -5.63 -16.21
C GLU A 29 13.53 -4.97 -17.55
N VAL A 30 12.28 -5.12 -17.98
CA VAL A 30 11.72 -4.56 -19.22
C VAL A 30 10.81 -3.36 -18.93
N ALA A 31 10.05 -3.43 -17.84
CA ALA A 31 9.18 -2.35 -17.40
C ALA A 31 8.85 -2.49 -15.90
N THR A 32 8.53 -1.37 -15.27
CA THR A 32 8.03 -1.31 -13.89
C THR A 32 6.70 -0.58 -13.84
N TYR A 33 5.88 -0.92 -12.86
CA TYR A 33 4.62 -0.26 -12.58
C TYR A 33 4.43 -0.18 -11.07
N GLU A 34 4.14 1.02 -10.58
CA GLU A 34 3.79 1.30 -9.19
C GLU A 34 2.47 2.07 -9.17
N GLY A 35 1.52 1.62 -8.36
CA GLY A 35 0.17 2.14 -8.34
C GLY A 35 -0.39 2.20 -6.93
N VAL A 36 -0.83 3.40 -6.55
CA VAL A 36 -1.49 3.63 -5.26
C VAL A 36 -3.02 3.52 -5.41
N ILE A 37 -3.65 2.72 -4.55
CA ILE A 37 -5.09 2.49 -4.58
C ILE A 37 -5.78 3.37 -3.53
N LYS A 38 -6.74 4.18 -3.98
CA LYS A 38 -7.54 5.03 -3.11
C LYS A 38 -8.73 4.25 -2.55
N ASN A 39 -8.64 3.90 -1.28
CA ASN A 39 -9.76 3.34 -0.53
C ASN A 39 -10.46 4.41 0.31
N ASP A 40 -11.64 4.07 0.82
CA ASP A 40 -12.34 4.90 1.80
C ASP A 40 -11.48 5.09 3.07
N LEU A 41 -11.34 6.34 3.50
CA LEU A 41 -10.46 6.71 4.61
C LEU A 41 -10.98 6.23 5.97
N SER A 42 -12.30 6.13 6.14
CA SER A 42 -12.87 5.70 7.41
C SER A 42 -12.65 4.20 7.60
N PHE A 43 -12.91 3.42 6.56
CA PHE A 43 -12.71 1.98 6.57
C PHE A 43 -11.23 1.61 6.66
N MET A 44 -10.36 2.31 5.92
CA MET A 44 -8.90 2.10 6.02
C MET A 44 -8.37 2.32 7.45
N LYS A 45 -8.79 3.39 8.12
CA LYS A 45 -8.39 3.66 9.51
C LYS A 45 -8.88 2.60 10.47
N GLU A 46 -10.11 2.13 10.30
CA GLU A 46 -10.65 1.04 11.10
C GLU A 46 -9.78 -0.22 10.96
N ARG A 47 -9.47 -0.64 9.74
CA ARG A 47 -8.61 -1.81 9.47
C ARG A 47 -7.20 -1.65 10.03
N MET A 48 -6.57 -0.48 9.84
CA MET A 48 -5.23 -0.21 10.38
C MET A 48 -5.23 -0.19 11.92
N ASN A 49 -6.29 0.29 12.56
CA ASN A 49 -6.40 0.28 14.01
C ASN A 49 -6.58 -1.13 14.58
N LEU A 50 -7.28 -2.03 13.89
CA LEU A 50 -7.40 -3.43 14.31
C LEU A 50 -6.02 -4.13 14.31
N ASN A 51 -5.12 -3.72 13.42
CA ASN A 51 -3.74 -4.20 13.33
C ASN A 51 -2.74 -3.24 14.00
N SER A 52 -3.16 -2.45 14.99
CA SER A 52 -2.35 -1.35 15.53
C SER A 52 -0.98 -1.78 16.07
N VAL A 53 -0.85 -3.02 16.55
CA VAL A 53 0.42 -3.57 17.05
C VAL A 53 1.47 -3.55 15.94
N PHE A 54 1.14 -4.12 14.78
CA PHE A 54 2.02 -4.12 13.60
C PHE A 54 2.35 -2.71 13.13
N TRP A 55 1.34 -1.84 12.99
CA TRP A 55 1.54 -0.47 12.49
C TRP A 55 2.28 0.46 13.45
N ASN A 56 2.39 0.10 14.73
CA ASN A 56 3.16 0.85 15.72
C ASN A 56 4.61 0.31 15.81
N ASP A 57 4.78 -1.00 15.67
CA ASP A 57 6.09 -1.66 15.74
C ASP A 57 6.88 -1.54 14.42
N CYS A 58 6.18 -1.34 13.30
CA CYS A 58 6.77 -1.16 11.96
C CYS A 58 6.41 0.24 11.39
N PRO A 59 7.06 1.32 11.87
CA PRO A 59 6.73 2.69 11.46
C PRO A 59 7.08 2.99 10.00
N ASP A 60 8.03 2.28 9.40
CA ASP A 60 8.45 2.49 8.01
C ASP A 60 7.35 2.10 7.02
N SER A 61 6.66 0.97 7.27
CA SER A 61 5.48 0.54 6.50
C SER A 61 4.34 1.57 6.61
N ARG A 62 4.24 2.27 7.74
CA ARG A 62 3.23 3.31 7.96
C ARG A 62 3.53 4.60 7.19
N GLN A 63 4.81 5.01 7.10
CA GLN A 63 5.19 6.25 6.42
C GLN A 63 4.85 6.26 4.93
N VAL A 64 4.95 5.11 4.23
CA VAL A 64 4.56 4.99 2.83
C VAL A 64 3.08 5.37 2.63
N THR A 65 2.21 4.93 3.55
CA THR A 65 0.78 5.27 3.51
C THR A 65 0.47 6.72 3.88
N ASP A 66 1.27 7.35 4.73
CA ASP A 66 1.15 8.78 5.06
C ASP A 66 1.68 9.69 3.93
N ALA A 67 2.68 9.27 3.16
CA ALA A 67 3.14 9.99 1.97
C ALA A 67 2.07 10.05 0.87
N ILE A 68 1.30 8.96 0.71
CA ILE A 68 0.12 8.90 -0.16
C ILE A 68 -0.92 9.99 0.23
N ARG A 69 -1.11 10.24 1.53
CA ARG A 69 -1.99 11.30 2.05
C ARG A 69 -1.50 12.71 1.67
N CYS A 70 -0.19 12.96 1.65
CA CYS A 70 0.38 14.28 1.32
C CYS A 70 0.13 14.70 -0.14
N SER A 71 0.15 13.75 -1.08
CA SER A 71 -0.14 14.01 -2.51
C SER A 71 -1.55 14.58 -2.77
N LYS A 72 -2.49 14.43 -1.83
CA LYS A 72 -3.84 15.02 -1.91
C LYS A 72 -3.91 16.48 -1.48
N GLN A 73 -2.95 17.00 -0.71
CA GLN A 73 -3.05 18.36 -0.18
C GLN A 73 -2.52 19.43 -1.14
N VAL A 74 -1.83 19.02 -2.21
CA VAL A 74 -1.25 19.89 -3.25
C VAL A 74 -2.13 19.98 -4.51
N ARG A 75 -3.22 19.19 -4.59
CA ARG A 75 -4.16 19.18 -5.74
C ARG A 75 -5.62 19.42 -5.32
N THR A 76 -5.84 20.48 -4.54
CA THR A 76 -7.16 21.10 -4.32
C THR A 76 -7.03 22.61 -4.43
#